data_AF-A0A7C1CCX0-F1
#
_entry.id   AF-A0A7C1CCX0-F1
#
_cell.length_a   1.000
_cell.length_b   1.000
_cell.length_c   1.000
_cell.angle_alpha   90.00
_cell.angle_beta   90.00
_cell.angle_gamma   90.00
#
_symmetry.space_group_name_H-M   'P 1'
#
loop_
_entity.id
_entity.type
_entity.pdbx_description
1 polymer ?
#
loop_
_entity_poly.entity_id
_entity_poly.type
_entity_poly.pdbx_seq_one_letter_code
_entity_poly.pdbx_strand_id
1 'polypeptide(L)' 'MISRLETATLWGIIHVSMPFLLFLLAELLVRKIKIKEAVYLYLAPVTYAILTWAAVINNLFIIIHR' A
#
# COMPACT_ATOMS: atom_id res chain seq x y z
N MET A 1 -1.23 3.30 -27.00
CA MET A 1 0.07 3.61 -26.40
C MET A 1 -0.21 4.43 -25.16
N ILE A 2 -0.05 3.87 -23.96
CA ILE A 2 -0.34 4.56 -22.71
C ILE A 2 0.75 5.62 -22.48
N SER A 3 0.36 6.84 -22.19
CA SER A 3 1.29 7.94 -21.94
C SER A 3 2.04 7.74 -20.61
N ARG A 4 3.21 8.39 -20.47
CA ARG A 4 3.96 8.38 -19.20
C ARG A 4 3.12 8.91 -18.03
N LEU A 5 2.22 9.86 -18.31
CA LEU A 5 1.33 10.45 -17.31
C LEU A 5 0.26 9.45 -16.85
N GLU A 6 -0.41 8.77 -17.79
CA GLU A 6 -1.39 7.73 -17.45
C GLU A 6 -0.76 6.57 -16.69
N THR A 7 0.48 6.22 -17.03
CA THR A 7 1.25 5.21 -16.29
C THR A 7 1.53 5.67 -14.86
N ALA A 8 2.02 6.90 -14.66
CA ALA A 8 2.28 7.43 -13.33
C ALA A 8 1.01 7.51 -12.47
N THR A 9 -0.12 7.92 -13.05
CA THR A 9 -1.42 7.95 -12.38
C THR A 9 -1.90 6.55 -11.98
N LEU A 10 -1.78 5.56 -12.88
CA LEU A 10 -2.08 4.16 -12.57
C LEU A 10 -1.20 3.62 -11.44
N TRP A 11 0.10 3.91 -11.48
CA TRP A 11 1.03 3.51 -10.42
C TRP A 11 0.65 4.15 -9.08
N GLY A 12 0.29 5.43 -9.07
CA GLY A 12 -0.21 6.12 -7.88
C GLY A 12 -1.49 5.49 -7.33
N ILE A 13 -2.47 5.22 -8.19
CA ILE A 13 -3.73 4.56 -7.81
C ILE A 13 -3.45 3.18 -7.20
N ILE A 14 -2.60 2.37 -7.83
CA ILE A 14 -2.23 1.04 -7.33
C ILE A 14 -1.54 1.16 -5.97
N HIS A 15 -0.54 2.04 -5.83
CA HIS A 15 0.21 2.19 -4.57
C HIS A 15 -0.65 2.69 -3.42
N VAL A 16 -1.65 3.52 -3.71
CA VAL A 16 -2.59 4.03 -2.69
C VAL A 16 -3.67 3.00 -2.34
N SER A 17 -4.20 2.26 -3.33
CA SER A 17 -5.35 1.35 -3.12
C SER A 17 -4.97 -0.07 -2.70
N MET A 18 -3.82 -0.58 -3.15
CA MET A 18 -3.34 -1.93 -2.87
C MET A 18 -3.14 -2.25 -1.38
N PRO A 19 -2.69 -1.31 -0.52
CA PRO A 19 -2.62 -1.56 0.92
C PRO A 19 -3.99 -1.81 1.57
N PHE A 20 -5.03 -1.09 1.12
CA PHE A 20 -6.39 -1.29 1.63
C PHE A 20 -6.96 -2.65 1.21
N LEU A 21 -6.68 -3.08 -0.03
CA LEU A 21 -7.08 -4.40 -0.51
C LEU A 21 -6.39 -5.52 0.30
N LEU A 22 -5.09 -5.39 0.55
CA LEU A 22 -4.33 -6.36 1.34
C LEU A 22 -4.80 -6.40 2.79
N PHE A 23 -5.14 -5.25 3.37
CA PHE A 23 -5.72 -5.16 4.71
C PHE A 23 -7.09 -5.88 4.78
N LEU A 24 -7.98 -5.64 3.82
CA LEU A 24 -9.29 -6.26 3.76
C LEU A 24 -9.18 -7.79 3.59
N LEU A 25 -8.27 -8.25 2.75
CA LEU A 25 -7.99 -9.68 2.56
C LEU A 25 -7.41 -10.31 3.84
N ALA A 26 -6.48 -9.63 4.51
CA ALA A 26 -5.95 -10.06 5.79
C ALA A 26 -7.06 -10.14 6.85
N GLU A 27 -7.97 -9.18 6.90
CA GLU A 27 -9.09 -9.17 7.84
C GLU A 27 -10.06 -10.34 7.59
N LEU A 28 -10.43 -10.58 6.32
CA LEU A 28 -11.25 -11.73 5.91
C LEU A 28 -10.59 -13.06 6.29
N LEU A 29 -9.28 -13.17 6.09
CA LEU A 29 -8.52 -14.38 6.40
C LEU A 29 -8.41 -14.59 7.92
N VAL A 30 -8.15 -13.52 8.68
CA VAL A 30 -8.07 -13.56 10.14
C VAL A 30 -9.39 -13.95 10.78
N ARG A 31 -10.53 -13.47 10.27
CA ARG A 31 -11.85 -13.89 10.75
C ARG A 31 -12.06 -15.40 10.67
N LYS A 32 -11.28 -16.11 9.83
CA LYS A 32 -11.32 -17.57 9.70
C LYS A 32 -10.19 -18.30 10.45
N ILE A 33 -9.17 -17.62 10.98
CA ILE A 33 -7.97 -18.22 11.59
C ILE A 33 -7.88 -17.87 13.08
N LYS A 34 -7.38 -18.81 13.92
CA LYS A 34 -7.16 -18.57 15.36
C LYS A 34 -6.23 -17.37 15.58
N ILE A 35 -6.62 -16.50 16.51
CA ILE A 35 -6.12 -15.13 16.78
C ILE A 35 -4.59 -14.99 16.90
N LYS A 36 -3.84 -16.05 17.25
CA LYS A 36 -2.38 -15.97 17.44
C LYS A 36 -1.58 -15.73 16.15
N GLU A 37 -2.04 -16.23 15.00
CA GLU A 37 -1.34 -16.02 13.71
C GLU A 37 -1.81 -14.76 12.98
N ALA A 38 -2.93 -14.19 13.43
CA ALA A 38 -3.53 -13.01 12.83
C ALA A 38 -2.67 -11.74 12.94
N VAL A 39 -1.83 -11.65 13.97
CA VAL A 39 -0.97 -10.48 14.20
C VAL A 39 -0.01 -10.27 13.03
N TYR A 40 0.62 -11.33 12.53
CA TYR A 40 1.53 -11.26 11.38
C TYR A 40 0.80 -10.92 10.07
N LEU A 41 -0.44 -11.41 9.93
CA LEU A 41 -1.30 -11.12 8.78
C LEU A 41 -1.71 -9.65 8.69
N TYR A 42 -1.84 -8.95 9.82
CA TYR A 42 -2.07 -7.49 9.82
C TYR A 42 -0.78 -6.68 9.74
N LEU A 43 0.31 -7.16 10.33
CA LEU A 43 1.57 -6.43 10.36
C LEU A 43 2.15 -6.23 8.95
N ALA A 44 2.09 -7.24 8.08
CA ALA A 44 2.60 -7.17 6.72
C ALA A 44 1.94 -6.08 5.85
N PRO A 45 0.60 -6.03 5.69
CA PRO A 45 -0.06 -4.99 4.89
C PRO A 45 0.10 -3.60 5.50
N VAL A 46 0.09 -3.47 6.83
CA VAL A 46 0.33 -2.19 7.51
C VAL A 46 1.76 -1.69 7.27
N THR A 47 2.76 -2.56 7.38
CA THR A 47 4.17 -2.19 7.12
C THR A 47 4.36 -1.79 5.66
N TYR A 48 3.76 -2.55 4.73
CA TYR A 48 3.77 -2.21 3.31
C TYR A 48 3.12 -0.86 3.02
N ALA A 49 1.99 -0.56 3.67
CA ALA A 49 1.31 0.73 3.55
C ALA A 49 2.21 1.88 3.99
N ILE A 50 2.81 1.76 5.18
CA ILE A 50 3.68 2.80 5.77
C ILE A 50 4.88 3.06 4.85
N LEU A 51 5.56 2.01 4.38
CA LEU A 51 6.72 2.15 3.48
C LEU A 51 6.33 2.80 2.15
N THR A 52 5.17 2.44 1.62
CA THR A 52 4.65 3.01 0.36
C THR A 52 4.36 4.50 0.51
N TRP A 53 3.66 4.90 1.58
CA TRP A 53 3.39 6.32 1.86
C TRP A 53 4.66 7.12 2.14
N ALA A 54 5.63 6.54 2.86
CA ALA A 54 6.93 7.17 3.09
C ALA A 54 7.67 7.44 1.77
N ALA A 55 7.65 6.49 0.83
CA ALA A 55 8.25 6.67 -0.48
C ALA A 55 7.55 7.74 -1.33
N VAL A 56 6.21 7.78 -1.28
CA VAL A 56 5.41 8.82 -1.97
C VAL A 56 5.73 10.21 -1.41
N ILE A 57 5.75 10.38 -0.09
CA ILE A 57 6.06 11.66 0.57
C ILE A 57 7.49 12.09 0.25
N ASN A 58 8.45 11.17 0.30
CA ASN A 58 9.85 11.47 -0.02
C ASN A 58 10.01 11.94 -1.48
N ASN A 59 9.38 11.25 -2.43
CA ASN A 59 9.40 11.69 -3.83
C ASN A 59 8.73 13.05 -4.02
N LEU A 60 7.60 13.30 -3.34
CA LEU A 60 6.92 14.60 -3.40
C LEU A 60 7.82 15.71 -2.84
N PHE A 61 8.49 15.46 -1.71
CA PHE A 61 9.41 16.40 -1.08
C PHE A 61 10.58 16.75 -2.01
N ILE A 62 11.18 15.74 -2.66
CA ILE A 62 12.25 15.94 -3.66
C ILE A 62 11.75 16.77 -4.83
N ILE A 63 10.53 16.54 -5.32
CA ILE A 63 9.97 17.30 -6.47
C ILE A 63 9.71 18.76 -6.08
N ILE A 64 9.21 19.03 -4.87
CA ILE A 64 8.89 20.40 -4.41
C ILE A 64 10.15 21.22 -4.11
N HIS A 65 11.22 20.59 -3.60
CA HIS A 65 12.45 21.28 -3.20
C HIS A 65 13.55 21.29 -4.27
N ARG A 66 13.23 20.87 -5.49
CA ARG A 66 14.13 20.86 -6.64
C ARG A 66 13.73 21.93 -7.64
#